data_AF-A0A9D4KB16-F1
#
_entry.id   AF-A0A9D4KB16-F1
#
_cell.length_a   1.000
_cell.length_b   1.000
_cell.length_c   1.000
_cell.angle_alpha   90.00
_cell.angle_beta   90.00
_cell.angle_gamma   90.00
#
_symmetry.space_group_name_H-M   'P 1'
#
loop_
_entity.id
_entity.type
_entity.pdbx_description
1 polymer ?
#
loop_
_entity_poly.entity_id
_entity_poly.type
_entity_poly.pdbx_seq_one_letter_code
_entity_poly.pdbx_strand_id
1 'polypeptide(L)'
;MVLQAVKPSYVKSKFTSAVLESPEFIQSTNSCLKFSFKLSGNSNITLSVFGVIDGNDVNEGVIHKRLLWRVITHYSSSKMWTPTEVDVGSDVRRLHFTSSYDEGNVYSMGLDNVTIVPGPCLGKWCTRM
;
A
#
# COMPACT_ATOMS: atom_id res chain seq x y z
N MET A 1 -23.81 36.86 -29.06
CA MET A 1 -23.92 36.01 -27.85
C MET A 1 -22.66 35.17 -27.78
N VAL A 2 -21.77 35.44 -26.83
CA VAL A 2 -20.49 34.73 -26.68
C VAL A 2 -20.66 33.71 -25.56
N LEU A 3 -20.54 32.42 -25.87
CA LEU A 3 -20.44 31.37 -24.87
C LEU A 3 -18.96 31.20 -24.53
N GLN A 4 -18.52 31.78 -23.42
CA GLN A 4 -17.27 31.38 -22.79
C GLN A 4 -17.52 30.11 -21.97
N ALA A 5 -16.99 28.99 -22.44
CA ALA A 5 -16.81 27.81 -21.61
C ALA A 5 -15.68 28.12 -20.61
N VAL A 6 -16.04 28.40 -19.36
CA VAL A 6 -15.07 28.38 -18.27
C VAL A 6 -14.66 26.92 -18.10
N LYS A 7 -13.45 26.57 -18.53
CA LYS A 7 -12.84 25.29 -18.16
C LYS A 7 -12.78 25.25 -16.63
N PRO A 8 -13.43 24.30 -15.95
CA PRO A 8 -13.10 24.07 -14.55
C PRO A 8 -11.62 23.70 -14.52
N SER A 9 -10.82 24.51 -13.83
CA SER A 9 -9.42 24.22 -13.56
C SER A 9 -9.40 23.08 -12.54
N TYR A 10 -9.65 21.85 -13.02
CA TYR A 10 -9.29 20.66 -12.27
C TYR A 10 -7.76 20.64 -12.26
N VAL A 11 -7.18 21.14 -11.17
CA VAL A 11 -5.78 20.87 -10.85
C VAL A 11 -5.69 19.34 -10.77
N LYS A 12 -5.20 18.72 -11.84
CA LYS A 12 -4.77 17.33 -11.85
C LYS A 12 -3.65 17.26 -10.81
N SER A 13 -3.96 16.90 -9.56
CA SER A 13 -2.89 16.62 -8.61
C SER A 13 -2.10 15.46 -9.20
N LYS A 14 -0.84 15.73 -9.51
CA LYS A 14 0.04 14.73 -10.10
C LYS A 14 0.53 13.90 -8.93
N PHE A 15 -0.02 12.69 -8.79
CA PHE A 15 0.41 11.77 -7.75
C PHE A 15 1.71 11.12 -8.19
N THR A 16 2.75 11.22 -7.36
CA THR A 16 3.95 10.40 -7.55
C THR A 16 3.85 9.17 -6.63
N SER A 17 4.34 8.04 -7.11
CA SER A 17 4.33 6.77 -6.37
C SER A 17 5.68 6.08 -6.40
N ALA A 18 6.03 5.40 -5.30
CA ALA A 18 7.13 4.45 -5.26
C ALA A 18 6.59 3.05 -4.94
N VAL A 19 7.23 2.03 -5.50
CA VAL A 19 6.84 0.63 -5.31
C VAL A 19 8.05 -0.15 -4.81
N LEU A 20 7.87 -0.86 -3.70
CA LEU A 20 8.80 -1.87 -3.21
C LEU A 20 8.15 -3.25 -3.39
N GLU A 21 8.84 -4.15 -4.07
CA GLU A 21 8.38 -5.50 -4.36
C GLU A 21 9.19 -6.52 -3.54
N SER A 22 8.51 -7.50 -2.95
CA SER A 22 9.17 -8.63 -2.31
C SER A 22 9.71 -9.61 -3.36
N PRO A 23 10.72 -10.42 -3.03
CA PRO A 23 10.97 -11.66 -3.78
C PRO A 23 9.70 -12.52 -3.86
N GLU A 24 9.67 -13.40 -4.85
CA GLU A 24 8.65 -14.44 -4.92
C GLU A 24 8.79 -15.40 -3.73
N PHE A 25 7.66 -15.79 -3.15
CA PHE A 25 7.59 -16.74 -2.05
C PHE A 25 6.47 -17.76 -2.28
N ILE A 26 6.69 -18.96 -1.73
CA ILE A 26 5.74 -20.05 -1.79
C ILE A 26 5.15 -20.25 -0.41
N GLN A 27 3.82 -20.26 -0.34
CA GLN A 27 3.08 -20.61 0.85
C GLN A 27 2.00 -21.63 0.52
N SER A 28 1.80 -22.59 1.42
CA SER A 28 0.81 -23.67 1.30
C SER A 28 -0.48 -23.37 2.07
N THR A 29 -0.42 -22.43 3.01
CA THR A 29 -1.53 -21.99 3.84
C THR A 29 -1.60 -20.48 3.87
N ASN A 30 -2.66 -19.93 4.45
CA ASN A 30 -2.71 -18.51 4.79
C ASN A 30 -1.55 -18.17 5.74
N SER A 31 -1.04 -16.96 5.59
CA SER A 31 0.07 -16.41 6.35
C SER A 31 -0.28 -15.04 6.91
N CYS A 32 0.44 -14.60 7.93
CA CYS A 32 0.35 -13.25 8.45
C CYS A 32 1.58 -12.46 8.05
N LEU A 33 1.38 -11.38 7.31
CA LEU A 33 2.39 -10.37 7.06
C LEU A 33 2.45 -9.43 8.25
N LYS A 34 3.66 -9.24 8.80
CA LYS A 34 3.97 -8.32 9.88
C LYS A 34 4.96 -7.28 9.36
N PHE A 35 4.70 -6.01 9.66
CA PHE A 35 5.63 -4.93 9.35
C PHE A 35 5.39 -3.75 10.28
N SER A 36 6.37 -2.88 10.38
CA SER A 36 6.23 -1.57 11.00
C SER A 36 6.40 -0.49 9.95
N PHE A 37 5.57 0.53 9.98
CA PHE A 37 5.70 1.67 9.08
C PHE A 37 5.72 2.98 9.85
N LYS A 38 6.31 4.01 9.24
CA LYS A 38 6.32 5.38 9.74
C LYS A 38 6.06 6.32 8.59
N LEU A 39 5.08 7.21 8.75
CA LEU A 39 4.74 8.23 7.76
C LEU A 39 4.96 9.59 8.38
N SER A 40 5.66 10.48 7.70
CA SER A 40 5.82 11.87 8.12
C SER A 40 5.68 12.77 6.92
N GLY A 41 4.90 13.84 7.03
CA GLY A 41 4.82 14.83 5.96
C GLY A 41 3.75 15.87 6.19
N ASN A 42 3.75 16.90 5.34
CA ASN A 42 2.76 17.98 5.38
C ASN A 42 1.60 17.76 4.38
N SER A 43 1.44 16.55 3.86
CA SER A 43 0.42 16.18 2.88
C SER A 43 -0.23 14.83 3.19
N ASN A 44 -1.18 14.43 2.35
CA ASN A 44 -1.77 13.12 2.42
C ASN A 44 -0.82 12.10 1.83
N ILE A 45 -0.44 11.11 2.63
CA ILE A 45 0.40 10.00 2.23
C ILE A 45 -0.46 8.74 2.28
N THR A 46 -0.40 7.95 1.22
CA THR A 46 -1.01 6.63 1.18
C THR A 46 0.09 5.58 1.17
N LEU A 47 -0.06 4.54 1.99
CA LEU A 47 0.68 3.29 1.87
C LEU A 47 -0.32 2.17 1.65
N SER A 48 -0.16 1.43 0.57
CA SER A 48 -0.97 0.26 0.24
C SER A 48 -0.08 -0.98 0.13
N VAL A 49 -0.60 -2.11 0.58
CA VAL A 49 -0.01 -3.43 0.38
C VAL A 49 -0.91 -4.20 -0.57
N PHE A 50 -0.33 -4.65 -1.69
CA PHE A 50 -0.99 -5.53 -2.64
C PHE A 50 -0.33 -6.90 -2.65
N GLY A 51 -1.14 -7.95 -2.71
CA GLY A 51 -0.69 -9.30 -3.01
C GLY A 51 -0.78 -9.54 -4.51
N VAL A 52 0.31 -9.99 -5.12
CA VAL A 52 0.29 -10.50 -6.50
C VAL A 52 -0.09 -11.96 -6.46
N ILE A 53 -1.13 -12.28 -7.21
CA ILE A 53 -1.58 -13.64 -7.46
C ILE A 53 -1.11 -13.92 -8.88
N ASP A 54 -0.10 -14.77 -9.04
CA ASP A 54 0.34 -15.12 -10.39
C ASP A 54 -0.79 -15.91 -11.05
N GLY A 55 -1.41 -15.31 -12.07
CA GLY A 55 -2.34 -15.99 -12.94
C GLY A 55 -1.55 -16.95 -13.81
N ASN A 56 -1.93 -18.22 -13.82
CA ASN A 56 -1.46 -19.20 -14.80
C ASN A 56 -1.94 -18.91 -16.24
N ASP A 57 -2.41 -17.69 -16.53
CA ASP A 57 -2.87 -17.32 -17.85
C ASP A 57 -1.68 -16.97 -18.73
N VAL A 58 -1.18 -18.02 -19.40
CA VAL A 58 -0.11 -18.05 -20.40
C VAL A 58 -0.27 -17.01 -21.53
N ASN A 59 -1.40 -16.30 -21.59
CA ASN A 59 -1.78 -15.47 -22.73
C ASN A 59 -1.79 -13.96 -22.51
N GLU A 60 -1.68 -13.44 -21.28
CA GLU A 60 -1.58 -11.99 -21.10
C GLU A 60 -0.65 -11.67 -19.92
N GLY A 61 0.36 -10.84 -20.16
CA GLY A 61 1.29 -10.32 -19.13
C GLY A 61 0.62 -9.41 -18.09
N VAL A 62 -0.61 -9.69 -17.71
CA VAL A 62 -1.45 -8.95 -16.77
C VAL A 62 -1.22 -9.50 -15.37
N ILE A 63 -0.39 -8.79 -14.61
CA ILE A 63 -0.15 -9.07 -13.19
C ILE A 63 -1.44 -8.78 -12.40
N HIS A 64 -2.05 -9.82 -11.84
CA HIS A 64 -3.24 -9.68 -11.01
C HIS A 64 -2.84 -9.28 -9.58
N LYS A 65 -3.28 -8.09 -9.15
CA LYS A 65 -3.01 -7.53 -7.82
C LYS A 65 -4.28 -7.44 -6.98
N ARG A 66 -4.25 -7.98 -5.77
CA ARG A 66 -5.30 -7.84 -4.76
C ARG A 66 -4.86 -6.85 -3.69
N LEU A 67 -5.67 -5.83 -3.39
CA LEU A 67 -5.42 -4.95 -2.26
C LEU A 67 -5.62 -5.75 -0.96
N LEU A 68 -4.56 -5.86 -0.16
CA LEU A 68 -4.60 -6.54 1.14
C LEU A 68 -4.81 -5.54 2.28
N TRP A 69 -4.17 -4.37 2.19
CA TRP A 69 -4.21 -3.35 3.23
C TRP A 69 -3.92 -1.96 2.68
N ARG A 70 -4.49 -0.94 3.32
CA ARG A 70 -4.23 0.47 2.99
C ARG A 70 -4.35 1.34 4.24
N VAL A 71 -3.43 2.29 4.37
CA VAL A 71 -3.59 3.47 5.22
C VAL A 71 -3.51 4.74 4.39
N ILE A 72 -4.36 5.71 4.73
CA ILE A 72 -4.32 7.07 4.20
C ILE A 72 -4.18 8.00 5.41
N THR A 73 -3.16 8.83 5.43
CA THR A 73 -3.00 9.82 6.50
C THR A 73 -3.57 11.15 6.06
N HIS A 74 -4.26 11.83 6.97
CA HIS A 74 -4.61 13.23 6.82
C HIS A 74 -3.58 14.07 7.58
N TYR A 75 -2.71 14.80 6.88
CA TYR A 75 -1.66 15.64 7.48
C TYR A 75 -0.80 14.88 8.52
N SER A 76 0.03 13.96 8.05
CA SER A 76 0.79 13.02 8.89
C SER A 76 1.86 13.71 9.76
N SER A 77 1.46 14.09 10.98
CA SER A 77 2.38 14.53 12.04
C SER A 77 2.86 13.38 12.94
N SER A 78 2.29 12.18 12.79
CA SER A 78 2.65 11.04 13.63
C SER A 78 4.04 10.51 13.28
N LYS A 79 5.02 10.87 14.09
CA LYS A 79 6.42 10.41 13.96
C LYS A 79 6.66 9.01 14.53
N MET A 80 5.60 8.31 14.94
CA MET A 80 5.69 7.00 15.58
C MET A 80 5.72 5.88 14.56
N TRP A 81 6.44 4.82 14.89
CA TRP A 81 6.39 3.56 14.16
C TRP A 81 5.10 2.84 14.55
N THR A 82 4.31 2.45 13.54
CA THR A 82 3.05 1.74 13.72
C THR A 82 3.25 0.29 13.31
N PRO A 83 3.16 -0.67 14.26
CA PRO A 83 3.15 -2.09 13.92
C PRO A 83 1.84 -2.43 13.20
N THR A 84 1.89 -3.35 12.24
CA THR A 84 0.74 -3.74 11.43
C THR A 84 0.82 -5.21 11.07
N GLU A 85 -0.34 -5.86 11.11
CA GLU A 85 -0.55 -7.24 10.70
C GLU A 85 -1.57 -7.27 9.55
N VAL A 86 -1.32 -8.08 8.53
CA VAL A 86 -2.18 -8.21 7.34
C VAL A 86 -2.29 -9.68 6.95
N ASP A 87 -3.51 -10.20 6.83
CA ASP A 87 -3.73 -11.55 6.34
C ASP A 87 -3.34 -11.68 4.86
N VAL A 88 -2.55 -12.69 4.57
CA VAL A 88 -2.08 -13.03 3.22
C VAL A 88 -2.65 -14.39 2.83
N GLY A 89 -3.53 -14.41 1.83
CA GLY A 89 -4.10 -15.64 1.29
C GLY A 89 -3.05 -16.52 0.61
N SER A 90 -3.20 -17.85 0.71
CA SER A 90 -2.27 -18.85 0.18
C SER A 90 -1.95 -18.74 -1.33
N ASP A 91 -2.79 -18.01 -2.07
CA ASP A 91 -2.67 -17.70 -3.49
C ASP A 91 -1.65 -16.61 -3.83
N VAL A 92 -1.22 -15.81 -2.84
CA VAL A 92 -0.27 -14.71 -3.04
C VAL A 92 1.17 -15.24 -3.15
N ARG A 93 1.90 -14.75 -4.15
CA ARG A 93 3.30 -15.10 -4.44
C ARG A 93 4.29 -13.97 -4.24
N ARG A 94 3.83 -12.72 -4.37
CA ARG A 94 4.65 -11.51 -4.14
C ARG A 94 3.85 -10.43 -3.43
N LEU A 95 4.53 -9.54 -2.73
CA LEU A 95 3.95 -8.38 -2.06
C LEU A 95 4.47 -7.10 -2.71
N HIS A 96 3.57 -6.16 -2.97
CA HIS A 96 3.89 -4.81 -3.43
C HIS A 96 3.48 -3.80 -2.37
N PHE A 97 4.47 -3.12 -1.79
CA PHE A 97 4.27 -1.95 -0.95
C PHE A 97 4.32 -0.72 -1.84
N THR A 98 3.17 -0.06 -2.01
CA THR A 98 3.04 1.12 -2.87
C THR A 98 2.78 2.34 -2.01
N SER A 99 3.67 3.33 -2.12
CA SER A 99 3.46 4.65 -1.56
C SER A 99 2.92 5.60 -2.62
N SER A 100 2.04 6.52 -2.23
CA SER A 100 1.65 7.64 -3.08
C SER A 100 1.42 8.91 -2.26
N TYR A 101 1.74 10.05 -2.85
CA TYR A 101 1.65 11.37 -2.21
C TYR A 101 1.34 12.46 -3.23
N ASP A 102 0.89 13.61 -2.73
CA ASP A 102 0.63 14.80 -3.52
C ASP A 102 1.96 15.51 -3.88
N GLU A 103 2.24 15.71 -5.17
CA GLU A 103 3.42 16.45 -5.64
C GLU A 103 3.54 17.85 -5.01
N GLY A 104 4.78 18.30 -4.80
CA GLY A 104 5.09 19.62 -4.24
C GLY A 104 5.19 19.69 -2.71
N ASN A 105 5.00 18.55 -2.03
CA ASN A 105 5.06 18.45 -0.56
C ASN A 105 6.31 17.72 -0.08
N VAL A 106 6.68 17.94 1.19
CA VAL A 106 7.79 17.23 1.84
C VAL A 106 7.21 16.07 2.64
N TYR A 107 7.67 14.87 2.34
CA TYR A 107 7.23 13.65 2.99
C TYR A 107 8.41 12.67 3.16
N SER A 108 8.26 11.75 4.11
CA SER A 108 9.14 10.61 4.30
C SER A 108 8.33 9.40 4.75
N MET A 109 8.79 8.23 4.33
CA MET A 109 8.21 6.94 4.67
C MET A 109 9.34 6.02 5.15
N GLY A 110 9.11 5.35 6.27
CA GLY A 110 9.92 4.25 6.75
C GLY A 110 9.10 2.96 6.73
N LEU A 111 9.74 1.87 6.35
CA LEU A 111 9.21 0.51 6.43
C LEU A 111 10.29 -0.34 7.08
N ASP A 112 9.93 -1.16 8.06
CA ASP A 112 10.87 -1.96 8.83
C ASP A 112 10.22 -3.25 9.35
N ASN A 113 11.04 -4.23 9.76
CA ASN A 113 10.65 -5.50 10.35
C ASN A 113 9.62 -6.29 9.50
N VAL A 114 9.76 -6.23 8.17
CA VAL A 114 8.87 -6.94 7.24
C VAL A 114 9.13 -8.45 7.33
N THR A 115 8.16 -9.18 7.88
CA THR A 115 8.23 -10.63 8.08
C THR A 115 6.91 -11.28 7.70
N ILE A 116 6.97 -12.41 7.00
CA ILE A 116 5.80 -13.27 6.77
C ILE A 116 5.90 -14.51 7.67
N VAL A 117 4.83 -14.84 8.38
CA VAL A 117 4.77 -16.01 9.26
C VAL A 117 3.59 -16.91 8.89
N PRO A 118 3.72 -18.25 8.95
CA PRO A 118 2.60 -19.15 8.69
C PRO A 118 1.45 -18.97 9.69
N GLY A 119 0.21 -19.10 9.20
CA GLY A 119 -1.01 -18.99 10.00
C GLY A 119 -1.68 -17.61 9.92
N PRO A 120 -2.91 -17.48 10.46
CA PRO A 120 -3.66 -16.22 10.43
C PRO A 120 -3.02 -15.15 11.31
N CYS A 121 -3.33 -13.88 11.04
CA CYS A 121 -2.96 -12.81 11.95
C CYS A 121 -3.70 -12.93 13.29
N LEU A 122 -3.01 -12.62 14.39
CA LEU A 122 -3.56 -12.79 15.73
C LEU A 122 -4.35 -11.56 16.20
N GLY A 123 -4.36 -10.49 15.40
CA GLY A 123 -5.13 -9.28 15.68
C GLY A 123 -4.68 -8.54 16.94
N LYS A 124 -3.49 -8.84 17.47
CA LYS A 124 -3.00 -8.27 18.74
C LYS A 124 -2.70 -6.76 18.67
N TRP A 125 -2.85 -6.14 17.50
CA TRP A 125 -2.50 -4.74 17.25
C TRP A 125 -3.62 -3.93 16.58
N CYS A 126 -4.82 -4.49 16.42
CA CYS A 126 -5.98 -3.73 15.96
C CYS A 126 -6.58 -2.93 17.12
N THR A 127 -6.13 -1.68 17.33
CA THR A 127 -6.98 -0.67 17.95
C THR A 127 -8.18 -0.48 17.04
N ARG A 128 -9.35 -0.96 17.46
CA ARG A 128 -10.64 -0.50 16.94
C ARG A 128 -10.61 1.04 16.98
N MET A 129 -10.71 1.68 15.82
CA MET A 129 -11.18 3.06 15.71
C MET A 129 -12.68 3.10 15.99
#